data_AF-A0A917E9H6-F1
#
_entry.id   AF-A0A917E9H6-F1
#
_cell.length_a   1.000
_cell.length_b   1.000
_cell.length_c   1.000
_cell.angle_alpha   90.00
_cell.angle_beta   90.00
_cell.angle_gamma   90.00
#
_symmetry.space_group_name_H-M   'P 1'
#
loop_
_entity.id
_entity.type
_entity.pdbx_description
1 polymer ?
#
loop_
_entity_poly.entity_id
_entity_poly.type
_entity_poly.pdbx_seq_one_letter_code
_entity_poly.pdbx_strand_id
1 'polypeptide(L)' 'MSHKALAEGAAAFARGEARTANPHDADSEDWLCWRDGFEQARAFAERGTARPEGAVDAPPASPAA' A
#
# COMPACT_ATOMS: atom_id res chain seq x y z
N MET A 1 17.38 -3.68 -11.51
CA MET A 1 16.41 -3.45 -10.42
C MET A 1 16.82 -2.22 -9.63
N SER A 2 16.09 -1.11 -9.76
CA SER A 2 16.36 0.16 -9.08
C SER A 2 15.63 0.24 -7.72
N HIS A 3 16.38 0.09 -6.63
CA HIS A 3 15.82 0.14 -5.27
C HIS A 3 15.26 1.53 -4.92
N LYS A 4 15.82 2.59 -5.52
CA LYS A 4 15.36 3.96 -5.32
C LYS A 4 13.97 4.16 -5.92
N ALA A 5 13.79 3.80 -7.20
CA ALA A 5 12.52 3.96 -7.88
C ALA A 5 11.39 3.19 -7.16
N LEU A 6 11.68 1.98 -6.69
CA LEU A 6 10.77 1.19 -5.86
C LEU A 6 10.29 1.94 -4.61
N ALA A 7 11.23 2.52 -3.84
CA ALA A 7 10.90 3.28 -2.63
C ALA A 7 10.11 4.56 -2.94
N GLU A 8 10.44 5.24 -4.05
CA GLU A 8 9.73 6.44 -4.51
C GLU A 8 8.28 6.14 -4.90
N GLY A 9 8.03 5.00 -5.56
CA GLY A 9 6.69 4.54 -5.88
C GLY A 9 5.84 4.25 -4.65
N ALA A 10 6.40 3.55 -3.67
CA ALA A 10 5.73 3.30 -2.40
C ALA A 10 5.40 4.61 -1.65
N ALA A 11 6.34 5.57 -1.64
CA ALA A 11 6.14 6.87 -1.03
C ALA A 11 5.12 7.73 -1.76
N ALA A 12 5.00 7.63 -3.09
CA ALA A 12 3.98 8.33 -3.86
C ALA A 12 2.57 7.85 -3.49
N PHE A 13 2.36 6.54 -3.37
CA PHE A 13 1.09 5.99 -2.87
C PHE A 13 0.78 6.48 -1.45
N ALA A 14 1.76 6.45 -0.54
CA ALA A 14 1.58 6.91 0.84
C ALA A 14 1.21 8.40 0.93
N ARG A 15 1.64 9.22 -0.04
CA ARG A 15 1.26 10.65 -0.17
C ARG A 15 -0.11 10.86 -0.83
N GLY A 16 -0.75 9.79 -1.32
CA GLY A 16 -2.02 9.86 -2.04
C GLY A 16 -1.90 10.32 -3.50
N GLU A 17 -0.71 10.23 -4.08
CA GLU A 17 -0.47 10.60 -5.48
C GLU A 17 -1.04 9.55 -6.43
N ALA A 18 -1.42 9.98 -7.64
CA ALA A 18 -1.87 9.07 -8.68
C ALA A 18 -0.67 8.35 -9.32
N ARG A 19 -0.89 7.11 -9.80
CA ARG A 19 0.12 6.34 -10.54
C ARG A 19 0.65 7.06 -11.79
N THR A 20 -0.15 7.96 -12.37
CA THR A 20 0.23 8.79 -13.53
C THR A 20 1.24 9.89 -13.18
N ALA A 21 1.53 10.13 -11.90
CA ALA A 21 2.57 11.05 -11.45
C ALA A 21 3.98 10.42 -11.50
N ASN A 22 4.11 9.17 -11.95
CA ASN A 22 5.40 8.52 -12.16
C ASN A 22 6.27 9.38 -13.13
N PRO A 23 7.44 9.87 -12.69
CA PRO A 23 8.26 10.78 -13.50
C PRO A 23 9.14 10.06 -14.54
N HIS A 24 9.17 8.73 -14.53
CA HIS A 24 10.03 7.93 -15.40
C HIS A 24 9.36 7.63 -16.75
N ASP A 25 10.17 7.43 -17.79
CA ASP A 25 9.68 7.00 -19.10
C ASP A 25 9.00 5.63 -19.00
N ALA A 26 7.85 5.45 -19.64
CA ALA A 26 7.01 4.24 -19.48
C ALA A 26 7.72 2.91 -19.81
N ASP A 27 8.73 2.95 -20.68
CA ASP A 27 9.51 1.79 -21.11
C ASP A 27 10.81 1.59 -20.31
N SER A 28 11.09 2.47 -19.35
CA SER A 28 12.30 2.40 -18.53
C SER A 28 12.19 1.37 -17.40
N GLU A 29 13.32 0.81 -17.00
CA GLU A 29 13.39 -0.08 -15.84
C GLU A 29 12.94 0.64 -14.55
N ASP A 30 13.29 1.93 -14.41
CA ASP A 30 12.87 2.74 -13.28
C ASP A 30 11.34 2.90 -13.22
N TRP A 31 10.66 3.04 -14.35
CA TRP A 31 9.19 3.08 -14.38
C TRP A 31 8.58 1.78 -13.86
N LEU A 32 9.13 0.64 -14.28
CA LEU A 32 8.67 -0.68 -13.81
C LEU A 32 8.90 -0.84 -12.31
N CYS A 33 10.08 -0.47 -11.80
CA CYS A 33 10.40 -0.53 -10.38
C CYS A 33 9.53 0.43 -9.56
N TRP A 34 9.32 1.67 -10.02
CA TRP A 34 8.44 2.64 -9.35
C TRP A 34 7.01 2.14 -9.28
N ARG A 35 6.48 1.64 -10.41
CA ARG A 35 5.12 1.09 -10.45
C ARG A 35 4.97 -0.07 -9.47
N ASP A 36 5.95 -0.96 -9.43
CA ASP A 36 5.93 -2.12 -8.52
C ASP A 36 5.86 -1.67 -7.05
N GLY A 37 6.67 -0.71 -6.63
CA GLY A 37 6.61 -0.15 -5.28
C GLY A 37 5.26 0.51 -4.95
N PHE A 38 4.69 1.24 -5.91
CA PHE A 38 3.36 1.86 -5.77
C PHE A 38 2.25 0.82 -5.56
N GLU A 39 2.20 -0.20 -6.43
CA GLU A 39 1.17 -1.25 -6.36
C GLU A 39 1.34 -2.14 -5.12
N GLN A 40 2.58 -2.41 -4.68
CA GLN A 40 2.84 -3.11 -3.42
C GLN A 40 2.31 -2.33 -2.20
N ALA A 41 2.59 -1.03 -2.13
CA ALA A 41 2.11 -0.17 -1.05
C ALA A 41 0.57 -0.08 -1.04
N ARG A 42 -0.04 0.01 -2.24
CA ARG A 42 -1.49 -0.05 -2.42
C ARG A 42 -2.07 -1.36 -1.91
N ALA A 43 -1.54 -2.49 -2.36
CA ALA A 43 -2.03 -3.81 -1.96
C ALA A 43 -1.89 -4.04 -0.45
N PHE A 44 -0.81 -3.53 0.17
CA PHE A 44 -0.64 -3.58 1.61
C PHE A 44 -1.69 -2.74 2.35
N ALA A 45 -1.97 -1.52 1.86
CA ALA A 45 -3.00 -0.68 2.43
C ALA A 45 -4.41 -1.29 2.28
N GLU A 46 -4.73 -1.86 1.11
CA GLU A 46 -6.00 -2.56 0.89
C GLU A 46 -6.17 -3.73 1.88
N ARG A 47 -5.12 -4.50 2.15
CA ARG A 47 -5.10 -5.56 3.18
C ARG A 47 -5.26 -5.02 4.61
N GLY A 48 -4.69 -3.86 4.92
CA GLY A 48 -4.84 -3.21 6.23
C GLY A 48 -6.23 -2.61 6.46
N THR A 49 -6.91 -2.19 5.37
CA THR A 49 -8.28 -1.68 5.41
C THR A 49 -9.35 -2.76 5.29
N ALA A 50 -8.97 -3.95 4.80
CA ALA A 50 -9.81 -5.13 4.87
C ALA A 50 -9.95 -5.50 6.36
N ARG A 51 -11.03 -5.01 6.99
CA ARG A 51 -11.50 -5.53 8.27
C ARG A 51 -11.40 -7.04 8.18
N PRO A 52 -10.67 -7.73 9.08
CA PRO A 52 -10.62 -9.18 9.03
C PRO A 52 -12.05 -9.68 9.13
N GLU A 53 -12.52 -10.45 8.14
CA GLU A 53 -13.82 -11.15 8.14
C GLU A 53 -13.86 -12.28 9.19
N GLY A 54 -13.29 -12.02 10.37
CA GLY A 54 -13.10 -12.93 11.48
C GLY A 54 -12.70 -12.23 12.77
N ALA A 55 -12.84 -10.90 12.88
CA ALA A 55 -12.91 -10.26 14.19
C ALA A 55 -14.20 -10.74 14.86
N VAL A 56 -14.09 -11.86 15.58
CA VAL A 56 -15.09 -12.29 16.54
C VAL A 56 -15.32 -11.10 17.49
N ASP A 57 -16.56 -10.66 17.54
CA ASP A 57 -17.04 -9.71 18.54
C ASP A 57 -16.74 -10.38 19.89
N ALA A 58 -15.70 -9.90 20.58
CA ALA A 58 -15.46 -10.34 21.94
C ALA A 58 -16.71 -9.91 22.74
N PRO A 59 -17.44 -10.85 23.38
CA PRO A 59 -18.65 -10.47 24.08
C PRO A 59 -18.31 -9.42 25.13
N PRO A 60 -19.18 -8.42 25.36
CA PRO A 60 -18.91 -7.40 26.37
C PRO A 60 -18.69 -8.10 27.70
N ALA A 61 -17.54 -7.84 28.32
CA ALA A 61 -17.27 -8.28 29.67
C ALA A 61 -18.34 -7.66 30.58
N SER A 62 -19.30 -8.47 31.02
CA SER A 62 -20.19 -8.10 32.12
C SER A 62 -19.32 -7.78 33.35
N PRO A 63 -19.45 -6.59 33.96
CA PRO A 63 -18.92 -6.39 35.29
C PRO A 63 -19.83 -7.13 36.27
N ALA A 64 -19.33 -8.21 36.88
CA ALA A 64 -19.98 -8.81 38.03
C ALA A 64 -19.59 -8.01 39.27
N ALA A 65 -20.59 -7.40 39.91
CA ALA A 65 -20.55 -6.90 41.29
C ALA A 65 -21.52 -7.76 42.11
#